data_AF-A0A2D9STP8-F1
#
_entry.id   AF-A0A2D9STP8-F1
#
_cell.length_a   1.000
_cell.length_b   1.000
_cell.length_c   1.000
_cell.angle_alpha   90.00
_cell.angle_beta   90.00
_cell.angle_gamma   90.00
#
_symmetry.space_group_name_H-M   'P 1'
#
loop_
_entity.id
_entity.type
_entity.pdbx_description
1 polymer ?
#
loop_
_entity_poly.entity_id
_entity_poly.type
_entity_poly.pdbx_seq_one_letter_code
_entity_poly.pdbx_strand_id
1 'polypeptide(L)'
;MRIPGEKRSPFPDECGNRAGEFAEAVRDGEMDLAWSMLSRETRGMRMGVWATRNQINMQDAYRAGYDPEHPMRATMLEDFRKTVLSLWPLEDLTDLGISPTSYLDDIHAFAFLPFGMEDDTTEVEHGRAMNGLILPMLWEDDDWQVDLPGWRFLEVPEKS
;
A
#
# COMPACT_ATOMS: atom_id res chain seq x y z
N MET A 1 10.56 13.54 -10.53
CA MET A 1 11.09 12.17 -10.33
C MET A 1 10.60 11.32 -11.49
N ARG A 2 11.42 10.42 -12.06
CA ARG A 2 10.96 9.48 -13.12
C ARG A 2 10.64 8.15 -12.45
N ILE A 3 9.39 7.68 -12.55
CA ILE A 3 9.00 6.36 -12.06
C ILE A 3 9.66 5.31 -12.96
N PRO A 4 10.43 4.35 -12.42
CA PRO A 4 11.03 3.29 -13.22
C PRO A 4 9.98 2.40 -13.90
N GLY A 5 10.36 1.74 -15.00
CA GLY A 5 9.50 0.84 -15.75
C GLY A 5 8.92 1.44 -17.03
N GLU A 6 8.13 0.63 -17.72
CA GLU A 6 7.49 0.96 -18.99
C GLU A 6 5.97 0.85 -18.88
N LYS A 7 5.27 1.79 -19.51
CA LYS A 7 3.81 1.75 -19.62
C LYS A 7 3.43 0.80 -20.74
N ARG A 8 2.57 -0.18 -20.43
CA ARG A 8 2.03 -1.12 -21.44
C ARG A 8 0.85 -0.54 -22.20
N SER A 9 0.16 0.44 -21.60
CA SER A 9 -1.03 1.11 -22.11
C SER A 9 -0.99 2.59 -21.72
N PRO A 10 -1.63 3.49 -22.48
CA PRO A 10 -1.81 4.88 -22.07
C PRO A 10 -2.98 5.08 -21.08
N PHE A 11 -3.72 4.00 -20.73
CA PHE A 11 -4.88 4.05 -19.86
C PHE A 11 -4.59 3.41 -18.49
N PRO A 12 -5.32 3.79 -17.44
CA PRO A 12 -5.35 3.05 -16.18
C PRO A 12 -5.68 1.57 -16.40
N ASP A 13 -5.13 0.72 -15.54
CA ASP A 13 -5.28 -0.73 -15.60
C ASP A 13 -5.59 -1.31 -14.21
N GLU A 14 -5.78 -2.63 -14.16
CA GLU A 14 -6.11 -3.36 -12.95
C GLU A 14 -5.11 -3.13 -11.81
N CYS A 15 -3.81 -3.03 -12.12
CA CYS A 15 -2.77 -2.75 -11.12
C CYS A 15 -2.96 -1.36 -10.49
N GLY A 16 -3.20 -0.34 -11.33
CA GLY A 16 -3.51 1.01 -10.88
C GLY A 16 -4.81 1.10 -10.07
N ASN A 17 -5.87 0.43 -10.52
CA ASN A 17 -7.16 0.36 -9.82
C ASN A 17 -7.01 -0.27 -8.44
N ARG A 18 -6.27 -1.38 -8.36
CA ARG A 18 -5.99 -2.08 -7.11
C ARG A 18 -5.24 -1.20 -6.11
N ALA A 19 -4.30 -0.39 -6.60
CA ALA A 19 -3.61 0.58 -5.77
C ALA A 19 -4.55 1.68 -5.24
N GLY A 20 -5.49 2.15 -6.08
CA GLY A 20 -6.54 3.11 -5.69
C GLY A 20 -7.47 2.55 -4.60
N GLU A 21 -8.01 1.34 -4.81
CA GLU A 21 -8.84 0.62 -3.84
C GLU A 21 -8.15 0.50 -2.47
N PHE A 22 -6.84 0.26 -2.46
CA PHE A 22 -6.08 0.17 -1.21
C PHE A 22 -6.02 1.50 -0.49
N ALA A 23 -5.78 2.59 -1.21
CA ALA A 23 -5.74 3.94 -0.64
C ALA A 23 -7.11 4.33 -0.06
N GLU A 24 -8.20 4.03 -0.77
CA GLU A 24 -9.57 4.25 -0.32
C GLU A 24 -9.89 3.43 0.94
N ALA A 25 -9.53 2.14 0.96
CA ALA A 25 -9.75 1.29 2.12
C ALA A 25 -9.03 1.82 3.37
N VAL A 26 -7.79 2.33 3.24
CA VAL A 26 -7.08 2.96 4.35
C VAL A 26 -7.75 4.27 4.80
N ARG A 27 -8.16 5.12 3.84
CA ARG A 27 -8.88 6.38 4.08
C ARG A 27 -10.14 6.11 4.91
N ASP A 28 -10.97 5.19 4.45
CA ASP A 28 -12.29 4.89 5.01
C ASP A 28 -12.22 3.99 6.25
N GLY A 29 -11.03 3.44 6.55
CA GLY A 29 -10.78 2.61 7.72
C GLY A 29 -11.23 1.16 7.53
N GLU A 30 -11.43 0.72 6.29
CA GLU A 30 -11.72 -0.65 5.90
C GLU A 30 -10.45 -1.52 5.96
N MET A 31 -9.89 -1.65 7.16
CA MET A 31 -8.54 -2.20 7.34
C MET A 31 -8.43 -3.68 7.05
N ASP A 32 -9.53 -4.43 7.15
CA ASP A 32 -9.58 -5.83 6.70
C ASP A 32 -9.33 -5.94 5.19
N LEU A 33 -9.97 -5.07 4.41
CA LEU A 33 -9.79 -4.98 2.97
C LEU A 33 -8.35 -4.55 2.66
N ALA A 34 -7.91 -3.42 3.22
CA ALA A 34 -6.55 -2.91 3.00
C ALA A 34 -5.47 -3.94 3.36
N TRP A 35 -5.66 -4.69 4.44
CA TRP A 35 -4.75 -5.76 4.86
C TRP A 35 -4.73 -6.94 3.88
N SER A 36 -5.88 -7.31 3.32
CA SER A 36 -6.00 -8.42 2.38
C SER A 36 -5.28 -8.18 1.05
N MET A 37 -5.08 -6.91 0.69
CA MET A 37 -4.44 -6.47 -0.55
C MET A 37 -2.91 -6.38 -0.46
N LEU A 38 -2.33 -6.72 0.70
CA LEU A 38 -0.89 -6.67 0.92
C LEU A 38 -0.20 -7.94 0.44
N SER A 39 1.00 -7.78 -0.13
CA SER A 39 1.87 -8.92 -0.45
C SER A 39 2.13 -9.79 0.79
N ARG A 40 2.37 -11.10 0.59
CA ARG A 40 2.67 -11.99 1.73
C ARG A 40 3.89 -11.51 2.52
N GLU A 41 4.90 -10.98 1.84
CA GLU A 41 6.09 -10.40 2.47
C GLU A 41 5.74 -9.18 3.33
N THR A 42 4.95 -8.24 2.79
CA THR A 42 4.54 -7.04 3.53
C THR A 42 3.74 -7.38 4.78
N ARG A 43 2.78 -8.33 4.69
CA ARG A 43 2.03 -8.83 5.86
C ARG A 43 2.95 -9.48 6.87
N GLY A 44 3.84 -10.37 6.41
CA GLY A 44 4.85 -11.06 7.21
C GLY A 44 5.66 -10.09 8.07
N MET A 45 6.22 -9.07 7.43
CA MET A 45 6.97 -8.01 8.09
C MET A 45 6.10 -7.26 9.12
N ARG A 46 4.87 -6.89 8.76
CA ARG A 46 3.97 -6.07 9.62
C ARG A 46 3.60 -6.76 10.90
N MET A 47 3.30 -8.04 10.82
CA MET A 47 3.09 -8.89 11.98
C MET A 47 4.36 -8.94 12.84
N GLY A 48 5.54 -9.15 12.25
CA GLY A 48 6.81 -9.24 12.98
C GLY A 48 7.17 -7.97 13.76
N VAL A 49 7.02 -6.79 13.15
CA VAL A 49 7.35 -5.53 13.82
C VAL A 49 6.30 -5.14 14.84
N TRP A 50 5.02 -5.35 14.56
CA TRP A 50 3.97 -5.14 15.55
C TRP A 50 4.18 -6.05 16.77
N ALA A 51 4.52 -7.33 16.55
CA ALA A 51 4.82 -8.27 17.62
C ALA A 51 6.02 -7.82 18.47
N THR A 52 7.09 -7.39 17.81
CA THR A 52 8.31 -6.93 18.48
C THR A 52 8.05 -5.68 19.33
N ARG A 53 7.34 -4.68 18.78
CA ARG A 53 7.05 -3.41 19.49
C ARG A 53 6.16 -3.61 20.71
N ASN A 54 5.26 -4.59 20.66
CA ASN A 54 4.25 -4.82 21.70
C ASN A 54 4.56 -6.05 22.57
N GLN A 55 5.73 -6.68 22.42
CA GLN A 55 6.14 -7.89 23.15
C GLN A 55 5.13 -9.05 23.01
N ILE A 56 4.56 -9.22 21.82
CA ILE A 56 3.56 -10.25 21.51
C ILE A 56 4.27 -11.50 20.99
N ASN A 57 3.75 -12.69 21.33
CA ASN A 57 4.23 -13.93 20.75
C ASN A 57 4.02 -13.92 19.23
N MET A 58 5.05 -14.29 18.46
CA MET A 58 4.99 -14.27 17.00
C MET A 58 3.87 -15.18 16.43
N GLN A 59 3.52 -16.27 17.11
CA GLN A 59 2.38 -17.12 16.70
C GLN A 59 1.04 -16.41 16.88
N ASP A 60 0.87 -15.64 17.96
CA ASP A 60 -0.36 -14.87 18.20
C ASP A 60 -0.47 -13.72 17.19
N ALA A 61 0.65 -13.08 16.83
CA ALA A 61 0.68 -12.07 15.77
C ALA A 61 0.36 -12.65 14.39
N TYR A 62 0.91 -13.82 14.08
CA TYR A 62 0.58 -14.54 12.85
C TYR A 62 -0.91 -14.89 12.79
N ARG A 63 -1.48 -15.44 13.86
CA ARG A 63 -2.91 -15.76 13.94
C ARG A 63 -3.77 -14.50 13.80
N ALA A 64 -3.43 -13.41 14.49
CA ALA A 64 -4.12 -12.13 14.34
C ALA A 64 -4.16 -11.62 12.89
N GLY A 65 -3.10 -11.88 12.12
CA GLY A 65 -2.99 -11.51 10.71
C GLY A 65 -3.89 -12.29 9.76
N TYR A 66 -4.21 -13.55 10.07
CA TYR A 66 -4.94 -14.44 9.16
C TYR A 66 -6.31 -14.89 9.67
N ASP A 67 -6.59 -14.78 10.96
CA ASP A 67 -7.86 -15.14 11.59
C ASP A 67 -8.68 -13.87 11.87
N PRO A 68 -9.80 -13.64 11.14
CA PRO A 68 -10.71 -12.51 11.36
C PRO A 68 -11.26 -12.41 12.79
N GLU A 69 -11.42 -13.55 13.47
CA GLU A 69 -12.04 -13.62 14.79
C GLU A 69 -11.01 -13.55 15.92
N HIS A 70 -9.72 -13.42 15.59
CA HIS A 70 -8.67 -13.38 16.60
C HIS A 70 -8.80 -12.12 17.49
N PRO A 71 -8.73 -12.25 18.83
CA PRO A 71 -8.94 -11.13 19.74
C PRO A 71 -8.01 -9.92 19.53
N MET A 72 -6.85 -10.14 18.91
CA MET A 72 -5.85 -9.11 18.67
C MET A 72 -5.86 -8.54 17.24
N ARG A 73 -6.79 -8.98 16.39
CA ARG A 73 -6.88 -8.50 15.00
C ARG A 73 -7.10 -6.99 14.92
N ALA A 74 -8.10 -6.50 15.65
CA ALA A 74 -8.46 -5.08 15.62
C ALA A 74 -7.27 -4.18 16.02
N THR A 75 -6.51 -4.56 17.05
CA THR A 75 -5.36 -3.77 17.51
C THR A 75 -4.16 -3.85 16.55
N MET A 76 -3.98 -4.98 15.87
CA MET A 76 -2.98 -5.12 14.81
C MET A 76 -3.33 -4.25 13.60
N LEU A 77 -4.59 -4.28 13.15
CA LEU A 77 -5.06 -3.48 12.02
C LEU A 77 -5.05 -1.98 12.32
N GLU A 78 -5.32 -1.58 13.57
CA GLU A 78 -5.18 -0.20 14.02
C GLU A 78 -3.71 0.28 13.99
N ASP A 79 -2.76 -0.55 14.45
CA ASP A 79 -1.31 -0.25 14.35
C ASP A 79 -0.87 -0.13 12.88
N PHE A 80 -1.37 -1.02 12.02
CA PHE A 80 -1.13 -0.95 10.58
C PHE A 80 -1.65 0.37 10.00
N ARG A 81 -2.92 0.74 10.25
CA ARG A 81 -3.50 2.00 9.75
C ARG A 81 -2.70 3.21 10.22
N LYS A 82 -2.34 3.26 11.51
CA LYS A 82 -1.51 4.35 12.06
C LYS A 82 -0.16 4.44 11.36
N THR A 83 0.45 3.29 11.05
CA THR A 83 1.72 3.25 10.32
C THR A 83 1.55 3.83 8.92
N VAL A 84 0.53 3.42 8.17
CA VAL A 84 0.27 3.96 6.83
C VAL A 84 0.01 5.46 6.87
N LEU A 85 -0.87 5.92 7.79
CA LEU A 85 -1.23 7.33 7.90
C LEU A 85 -0.10 8.24 8.39
N SER A 86 0.94 7.68 9.03
CA SER A 86 2.16 8.43 9.38
C SER A 86 3.02 8.78 8.17
N LEU A 87 2.86 8.04 7.06
CA LEU A 87 3.58 8.24 5.81
C LEU A 87 2.72 8.97 4.77
N TRP A 88 1.43 8.64 4.72
CA TRP A 88 0.43 9.24 3.84
C TRP A 88 -0.71 9.77 4.71
N PRO A 89 -0.62 11.05 5.14
CA PRO A 89 -1.71 11.73 5.83
C PRO A 89 -3.05 11.53 5.11
N LEU A 90 -4.15 11.55 5.86
CA LEU A 90 -5.48 11.27 5.30
C LEU A 90 -5.89 12.24 4.18
N GLU A 91 -5.38 13.47 4.22
CA GLU A 91 -5.53 14.48 3.15
C GLU A 91 -4.91 14.02 1.82
N ASP A 92 -3.80 13.29 1.86
CA ASP A 92 -3.14 12.74 0.66
C ASP A 92 -3.87 11.50 0.12
N LEU A 93 -4.78 10.89 0.90
CA LEU A 93 -5.59 9.74 0.47
C LEU A 93 -6.93 10.14 -0.16
N THR A 94 -7.17 11.43 -0.32
CA THR A 94 -8.44 11.99 -0.83
C THR A 94 -8.25 12.48 -2.27
N ASP A 95 -9.31 12.41 -3.08
CA ASP A 95 -9.35 12.87 -4.48
C ASP A 95 -8.21 12.32 -5.37
N LEU A 96 -7.90 11.03 -5.20
CA LEU A 96 -6.82 10.35 -5.93
C LEU A 96 -7.29 9.91 -7.32
N GLY A 97 -6.52 10.28 -8.34
CA GLY A 97 -6.64 9.69 -9.67
C GLY A 97 -5.85 8.41 -9.81
N ILE A 98 -5.96 7.79 -10.98
CA ILE A 98 -5.19 6.59 -11.33
C ILE A 98 -4.45 6.87 -12.63
N SER A 99 -3.12 6.80 -12.60
CA SER A 99 -2.30 6.90 -13.82
C SER A 99 -2.00 5.52 -14.41
N PRO A 100 -1.65 5.44 -15.71
CA PRO A 100 -1.19 4.19 -16.31
C PRO A 100 0.03 3.64 -15.59
N THR A 101 -0.01 2.35 -15.26
CA THR A 101 0.99 1.67 -14.45
C THR A 101 2.34 1.58 -15.16
N SER A 102 3.42 1.75 -14.39
CA SER A 102 4.79 1.53 -14.86
C SER A 102 5.25 0.13 -14.48
N TYR A 103 5.44 -0.76 -15.46
CA TYR A 103 5.86 -2.14 -15.23
C TYR A 103 7.38 -2.28 -15.31
N LEU A 104 7.99 -2.91 -14.30
CA LEU A 104 9.41 -3.27 -14.33
C LEU A 104 9.63 -4.58 -15.11
N ASP A 105 8.74 -5.54 -14.86
CA ASP A 105 8.67 -6.83 -15.51
C ASP A 105 7.20 -7.31 -15.48
N ASP A 106 6.96 -8.62 -15.57
CA ASP A 106 5.61 -9.21 -15.55
C ASP A 106 5.00 -9.34 -14.16
N ILE A 107 5.81 -9.21 -13.11
CA ILE A 107 5.37 -9.43 -11.72
C ILE A 107 5.61 -8.22 -10.81
N HIS A 108 6.42 -7.24 -11.21
CA HIS A 108 6.68 -6.03 -10.45
C HIS A 108 6.24 -4.78 -11.22
N ALA A 109 5.56 -3.88 -10.52
CA ALA A 109 5.11 -2.62 -11.09
C ALA A 109 5.10 -1.48 -10.06
N PHE A 110 4.95 -0.26 -10.56
CA PHE A 110 4.66 0.93 -9.77
C PHE A 110 3.36 1.55 -10.27
N ALA A 111 2.35 1.55 -9.39
CA ALA A 111 1.13 2.33 -9.58
C ALA A 111 1.38 3.76 -9.10
N PHE A 112 0.85 4.74 -9.84
CA PHE A 112 0.92 6.16 -9.48
C PHE A 112 -0.49 6.74 -9.34
N LEU A 113 -0.78 7.28 -8.16
CA LEU A 113 -2.05 7.89 -7.83
C LEU A 113 -1.87 9.41 -7.70
N PRO A 114 -2.11 10.20 -8.77
CA PRO A 114 -1.98 11.65 -8.72
C PRO A 114 -3.04 12.30 -7.82
N PHE A 115 -2.66 13.35 -7.09
CA PHE A 115 -3.60 14.13 -6.28
C PHE A 115 -4.50 15.01 -7.15
N GLY A 116 -5.78 15.11 -6.79
CA GLY A 116 -6.75 16.06 -7.35
C GLY A 116 -7.24 15.73 -8.76
N MET A 117 -7.27 14.45 -9.15
CA MET A 117 -7.65 13.98 -10.48
C MET A 117 -8.70 12.87 -10.39
N GLU A 118 -9.90 13.19 -9.87
CA GLU A 118 -10.95 12.15 -9.69
C GLU A 118 -11.55 11.62 -11.00
N ASP A 119 -11.36 12.27 -12.17
CA ASP A 119 -12.08 11.82 -13.39
C ASP A 119 -11.45 12.19 -14.74
N ASP A 120 -10.27 12.80 -14.76
CA ASP A 120 -9.83 13.45 -15.99
C ASP A 120 -8.86 12.56 -16.79
N THR A 121 -9.42 11.94 -17.82
CA THR A 121 -8.73 11.29 -18.97
C THR A 121 -7.84 12.24 -19.77
N THR A 122 -7.46 13.39 -19.20
CA THR A 122 -6.58 14.37 -19.82
C THR A 122 -5.18 13.78 -19.93
N GLU A 123 -4.76 13.52 -21.17
CA GLU A 123 -3.36 13.34 -21.52
C GLU A 123 -2.57 14.50 -20.91
N VAL A 124 -1.84 14.20 -19.83
CA VAL A 124 -0.98 15.19 -19.19
C VAL A 124 0.16 15.47 -20.17
N GLU A 125 0.13 16.67 -20.77
CA GLU A 125 1.21 17.19 -21.60
C GLU A 125 2.57 16.95 -20.91
N HIS A 126 3.48 16.34 -21.66
CA HIS A 126 4.83 16.05 -21.23
C HIS A 126 5.49 17.29 -20.60
N GLY A 127 5.70 17.26 -19.28
CA GLY A 127 6.60 18.22 -18.61
C GLY A 127 6.18 18.78 -17.26
N ARG A 128 4.94 18.56 -16.78
CA ARG A 128 4.57 18.97 -15.41
C ARG A 128 4.84 17.86 -14.39
N ALA A 129 5.59 18.20 -13.35
CA ALA A 129 5.72 17.35 -12.18
C ALA A 129 4.35 17.27 -11.48
N MET A 130 3.77 16.07 -11.42
CA MET A 130 2.56 15.80 -10.66
C MET A 130 2.94 15.20 -9.31
N ASN A 131 2.31 15.72 -8.25
CA ASN A 131 2.39 15.13 -6.92
C ASN A 131 1.37 13.99 -6.82
N GLY A 132 1.70 12.95 -6.06
CA GLY A 132 0.86 11.79 -5.89
C GLY A 132 1.58 10.68 -5.16
N LEU A 133 0.86 9.59 -4.92
CA LEU A 133 1.38 8.40 -4.25
C LEU A 133 1.96 7.44 -5.27
N ILE A 134 3.14 6.89 -4.97
CA ILE A 134 3.73 5.79 -5.74
C ILE A 134 3.66 4.53 -4.88
N LEU A 135 2.88 3.56 -5.35
CA LEU A 135 2.70 2.27 -4.69
C LEU A 135 3.45 1.21 -5.49
N PRO A 136 4.47 0.55 -4.90
CA PRO A 136 5.05 -0.64 -5.50
C PRO A 136 4.05 -1.79 -5.41
N MET A 137 3.97 -2.56 -6.49
CA MET A 137 2.97 -3.60 -6.67
C MET A 137 3.68 -4.90 -7.08
N LEU A 138 3.19 -6.02 -6.56
CA LEU A 138 3.67 -7.36 -6.83
C LEU A 138 2.51 -8.25 -7.31
N TRP A 139 2.67 -8.94 -8.43
CA TRP A 139 1.73 -9.97 -8.87
C TRP A 139 1.97 -11.25 -8.08
N GLU A 140 1.00 -11.63 -7.25
CA GLU A 140 1.04 -12.83 -6.42
C GLU A 140 -0.36 -13.44 -6.33
N ASP A 141 -0.46 -14.77 -6.38
CA ASP A 141 -1.73 -15.51 -6.28
C ASP A 141 -2.81 -15.05 -7.28
N ASP A 142 -2.40 -14.80 -8.52
CA ASP A 142 -3.26 -14.35 -9.64
C ASP A 142 -3.94 -12.98 -9.42
N ASP A 143 -3.36 -12.12 -8.55
CA ASP A 143 -3.83 -10.76 -8.31
C ASP A 143 -2.65 -9.79 -8.03
N TRP A 144 -2.87 -8.49 -8.25
CA TRP A 144 -1.93 -7.45 -7.84
C TRP A 144 -2.04 -7.20 -6.34
N GLN A 145 -0.90 -7.25 -5.66
CA GLN A 145 -0.78 -6.95 -4.25
C GLN A 145 0.04 -5.69 -4.06
N VAL A 146 -0.33 -4.90 -3.07
CA VAL A 146 0.48 -3.76 -2.62
C VAL A 146 1.70 -4.33 -1.92
N ASP A 147 2.86 -4.11 -2.53
CA ASP A 147 4.13 -4.47 -1.97
C ASP A 147 4.75 -3.23 -1.35
N LEU A 148 4.59 -3.09 -0.04
CA LEU A 148 5.16 -1.97 0.69
C LEU A 148 6.56 -2.40 1.15
N PRO A 149 7.64 -2.04 0.43
CA PRO A 149 9.01 -2.43 0.75
C PRO A 149 9.30 -2.08 2.20
N GLY A 150 9.38 -3.11 3.05
CA GLY A 150 8.96 -3.08 4.45
C GLY A 150 9.07 -1.74 5.19
N TRP A 151 8.14 -0.80 4.99
CA TRP A 151 8.06 0.58 5.55
C TRP A 151 9.39 1.38 5.64
N ARG A 152 10.32 1.03 4.76
CA ARG A 152 11.56 1.68 4.33
C ARG A 152 12.56 2.34 5.28
N PHE A 153 12.37 2.51 6.59
CA PHE A 153 13.49 2.60 7.57
C PHE A 153 12.98 2.23 8.98
N LEU A 154 13.33 1.05 9.49
CA LEU A 154 13.14 0.71 10.90
C LEU A 154 13.96 1.67 11.78
N GLU A 155 13.36 2.68 12.42
CA GLU A 155 13.90 3.17 13.70
C GLU A 155 13.55 2.13 14.77
N VAL A 156 14.57 1.38 15.18
CA VAL A 156 14.58 0.66 16.45
C VAL A 156 14.89 1.71 17.53
N PRO A 157 14.09 1.84 18.61
CA PRO A 157 14.45 2.76 19.69
C PRO A 157 15.83 2.38 20.25
N GLU A 158 16.72 3.36 20.46
CA GLU A 158 17.90 3.12 21.29
C GLU A 158 17.41 2.66 22.67
N LYS A 159 17.87 1.48 23.10
CA LYS A 159 17.69 1.04 24.49
C LYS A 159 18.25 2.13 25.39
N SER A 160 17.38 2.72 26.21
CA SER A 160 17.77 3.54 27.36
C SER A 160 18.57 2.72 28.37
#